data_AF-W1XCB1-F1
#
_entry.id   AF-W1XCB1-F1
#
_cell.length_a   1.000
_cell.length_b   1.000
_cell.length_c   1.000
_cell.angle_alpha   90.00
_cell.angle_beta   90.00
_cell.angle_gamma   90.00
#
_symmetry.space_group_name_H-M   'P 1'
#
loop_
_entity.id
_entity.type
_entity.pdbx_description
1 polymer ?
#
loop_
_entity_poly.entity_id
_entity_poly.type
_entity_poly.pdbx_seq_one_letter_code
_entity_poly.pdbx_strand_id
1 'polypeptide(L)'
;ERLLVGVSSDALNIAKKGRVPVYHQDDRIAIIAGLACVDGVFLEESLEQKAEYLRGYGADILVMGDDWAGKFDDFSCVCEVVYFPRTPSVSTTGIIEVIRGKSATY
;
A
#
# COMPACT_ATOMS: atom_id res chain seq x y z
N GLU A 1 10.73 -14.08 11.31
CA GLU A 1 9.64 -13.60 10.43
C GLU A 1 9.73 -12.07 10.39
N ARG A 2 9.54 -11.43 9.24
CA ARG A 2 9.62 -9.95 9.08
C ARG A 2 8.55 -9.46 8.12
N LEU A 3 7.87 -8.37 8.44
CA LEU A 3 6.94 -7.65 7.56
C LEU A 3 7.55 -6.32 7.11
N LEU A 4 7.87 -6.25 5.81
CA LEU A 4 8.28 -5.01 5.15
C LEU A 4 7.10 -4.43 4.37
N VAL A 5 6.84 -3.14 4.55
CA VAL A 5 5.72 -2.45 3.88
C VAL A 5 6.24 -1.40 2.90
N GLY A 6 5.89 -1.58 1.62
CA GLY A 6 6.16 -0.59 0.58
C GLY A 6 5.08 0.50 0.55
N VAL A 7 5.48 1.75 0.76
CA VAL A 7 4.58 2.91 0.71
C VAL A 7 4.77 3.60 -0.64
N SER A 8 3.75 3.56 -1.51
CA SER A 8 3.82 4.25 -2.81
C SER A 8 4.11 5.74 -2.62
N SER A 9 5.06 6.30 -3.38
CA SER A 9 5.39 7.73 -3.35
C SER A 9 4.21 8.61 -3.76
N ASP A 10 4.28 9.90 -3.45
CA ASP A 10 3.23 10.84 -3.87
C ASP A 10 3.18 10.96 -5.39
N ALA A 11 4.35 11.02 -6.03
CA ALA A 11 4.48 10.99 -7.48
C ALA A 11 3.83 9.74 -8.09
N LEU A 12 4.08 8.56 -7.50
CA LEU A 12 3.49 7.31 -7.97
C LEU A 12 1.96 7.28 -7.78
N ASN A 13 1.45 7.81 -6.67
CA ASN A 13 0.01 7.91 -6.45
C ASN A 13 -0.67 8.87 -7.44
N ILE A 14 -0.04 10.00 -7.75
CA ILE A 14 -0.52 10.95 -8.75
C ILE A 14 -0.53 10.29 -10.13
N ALA A 15 0.55 9.59 -10.52
CA ALA A 15 0.61 8.86 -11.78
C ALA A 15 -0.46 7.75 -11.89
N LYS A 16 -0.69 7.00 -10.81
CA LYS A 16 -1.66 5.88 -10.79
C LYS A 16 -3.12 6.34 -10.74
N LYS A 17 -3.43 7.40 -9.99
CA LYS A 17 -4.81 7.75 -9.59
C LYS A 17 -5.22 9.17 -9.95
N GLY A 18 -4.32 9.98 -10.52
CA GLY A 18 -4.56 11.37 -10.90
C GLY A 18 -4.82 12.32 -9.72
N ARG A 19 -4.55 11.89 -8.48
CA ARG A 19 -4.84 12.66 -7.27
C ARG A 19 -3.70 12.57 -6.26
N VAL A 20 -3.45 13.68 -5.59
CA VAL A 20 -2.50 13.76 -4.48
C VAL A 20 -3.10 13.02 -3.28
N PRO A 21 -2.31 12.17 -2.59
CA PRO A 21 -2.72 11.60 -1.30
C PRO A 21 -3.04 12.70 -0.27
N VAL A 22 -3.94 12.39 0.67
CA VAL A 22 -4.30 13.35 1.74
C VAL A 22 -3.13 13.58 2.71
N TYR A 23 -2.34 12.54 2.97
CA TYR A 23 -1.13 12.60 3.78
C TYR A 23 0.09 12.53 2.88
N HIS A 24 1.09 13.37 3.15
CA HIS A 24 2.36 13.34 2.44
C HIS A 24 3.03 11.97 2.62
N GLN A 25 3.87 11.56 1.67
CA GLN A 25 4.57 10.28 1.73
C GLN A 25 5.32 10.04 3.04
N ASP A 26 5.95 11.07 3.61
CA ASP A 26 6.72 10.96 4.85
C ASP A 26 5.82 10.67 6.06
N ASP A 27 4.65 11.33 6.13
CA ASP A 27 3.65 11.06 7.16
C ASP A 27 3.12 9.62 7.05
N ARG A 28 2.86 9.16 5.82
CA ARG A 28 2.40 7.79 5.57
C ARG A 28 3.45 6.77 5.98
N ILE A 29 4.73 7.04 5.71
CA ILE A 29 5.84 6.19 6.17
C ILE A 29 5.87 6.14 7.70
N ALA A 30 5.79 7.29 8.37
CA ALA A 30 5.82 7.36 9.83
C ALA A 30 4.66 6.60 10.48
N ILE A 31 3.44 6.74 9.93
CA ILE A 31 2.24 6.04 10.41
C ILE A 31 2.43 4.51 10.31
N ILE A 32 2.90 4.02 9.15
CA ILE A 32 3.08 2.59 8.92
C ILE A 32 4.23 2.03 9.74
N ALA A 33 5.33 2.77 9.90
CA ALA A 33 6.48 2.37 10.71
C ALA A 33 6.13 2.28 12.21
N GLY A 34 5.08 2.99 12.66
CA GLY A 34 4.60 2.93 14.03
C GLY A 34 3.71 1.71 14.34
N LEU A 35 3.38 0.87 13.36
CA LEU A 35 2.54 -0.31 13.57
C LEU A 35 3.36 -1.44 14.21
N ALA A 36 2.80 -2.04 15.28
CA ALA A 36 3.49 -3.10 16.04
C ALA A 36 3.84 -4.36 15.22
N CYS A 37 3.15 -4.57 14.10
CA CYS A 37 3.37 -5.70 13.21
C CYS A 37 4.36 -5.41 12.07
N VAL A 38 4.85 -4.18 11.93
CA VAL A 38 5.72 -3.77 10.82
C VAL A 38 7.17 -3.69 11.28
N ASP A 39 8.04 -4.45 10.60
CA ASP A 39 9.48 -4.49 10.90
C ASP A 39 10.28 -3.46 10.09
N GLY A 40 9.72 -2.97 8.99
CA GLY A 40 10.37 -1.96 8.17
C GLY A 40 9.47 -1.39 7.09
N VAL A 41 9.81 -0.17 6.66
CA VAL A 41 9.05 0.57 5.65
C VAL A 41 10.02 1.12 4.61
N PHE A 42 9.62 1.06 3.35
CA PHE A 42 10.38 1.66 2.25
C PHE A 42 9.44 2.41 1.31
N LEU A 43 10.00 3.38 0.59
CA LEU A 43 9.28 4.12 -0.44
C LEU A 43 9.24 3.31 -1.73
N GLU A 44 8.03 3.05 -2.25
CA GLU A 44 7.82 2.42 -3.56
C GLU A 44 7.62 3.54 -4.59
N GLU A 45 8.57 3.70 -5.51
CA GLU A 45 8.53 4.78 -6.50
C GLU A 45 7.95 4.35 -7.85
N SER A 46 7.94 3.04 -8.13
CA SER A 46 7.50 2.47 -9.40
C SER A 46 6.95 1.06 -9.19
N LEU A 47 5.97 0.67 -10.02
CA LEU A 47 5.48 -0.71 -10.06
C LEU A 47 6.42 -1.62 -10.85
N GLU A 48 7.11 -1.06 -11.84
CA GLU A 48 8.08 -1.73 -12.69
C GLU A 48 9.30 -2.20 -11.88
N GLN A 49 9.70 -1.42 -10.86
CA GLN A 49 10.78 -1.77 -9.93
C GLN A 49 10.39 -2.82 -8.88
N LYS A 50 9.13 -3.30 -8.85
CA LYS A 50 8.65 -4.23 -7.83
C LYS A 50 9.48 -5.52 -7.77
N ALA A 51 9.91 -6.05 -8.90
CA ALA A 51 10.77 -7.24 -8.94
C ALA A 51 12.15 -6.99 -8.32
N GLU A 52 12.69 -5.77 -8.43
CA GLU A 52 13.96 -5.38 -7.82
C GLU A 52 13.81 -5.27 -6.31
N TYR A 53 12.70 -4.69 -5.82
CA TYR A 53 12.41 -4.63 -4.39
C TYR A 53 12.26 -6.04 -3.79
N LEU A 54 11.52 -6.93 -4.44
CA LEU A 54 11.33 -8.31 -3.96
C LEU A 54 12.67 -9.05 -3.83
N ARG A 55 13.54 -8.93 -4.84
CA ARG A 55 14.88 -9.55 -4.79
C ARG A 55 15.80 -8.86 -3.78
N GLY A 56 15.82 -7.53 -3.75
CA GLY A 56 16.70 -6.74 -2.90
C GLY A 56 16.41 -6.92 -1.41
N TYR A 57 15.15 -7.08 -1.05
CA TYR A 57 14.74 -7.36 0.33
C TYR A 57 14.68 -8.87 0.66
N GLY A 58 14.90 -9.74 -0.33
CA GLY A 58 14.81 -11.19 -0.15
C GLY A 58 13.41 -11.63 0.30
N ALA A 59 12.37 -11.15 -0.39
CA ALA A 59 10.99 -11.45 -0.05
C ALA A 59 10.64 -12.91 -0.37
N ASP A 60 10.19 -13.66 0.62
CA ASP A 60 9.66 -15.01 0.43
C ASP A 60 8.18 -14.99 -0.01
N ILE A 61 7.42 -13.98 0.44
CA ILE A 61 5.99 -13.81 0.18
C ILE A 61 5.69 -12.35 -0.17
N LEU A 62 5.00 -12.12 -1.30
CA LEU A 62 4.36 -10.87 -1.67
C LEU A 62 2.88 -10.93 -1.35
N VAL A 63 2.42 -10.02 -0.48
CA VAL A 63 1.02 -9.89 -0.11
C VAL A 63 0.39 -8.67 -0.80
N MET A 64 -0.75 -8.87 -1.47
CA MET A 64 -1.52 -7.80 -2.11
C MET A 64 -3.03 -7.93 -1.79
N GLY A 65 -3.79 -6.87 -2.03
CA GLY A 65 -5.26 -6.96 -1.99
C GLY A 65 -5.81 -7.68 -3.22
N ASP A 66 -6.95 -8.35 -3.07
CA ASP A 66 -7.70 -9.04 -4.13
C ASP A 66 -8.05 -8.18 -5.36
N ASP A 67 -8.12 -6.85 -5.20
CA ASP A 67 -8.22 -5.89 -6.30
C ASP A 67 -7.12 -5.99 -7.36
N TRP A 68 -5.99 -6.59 -6.99
CA TRP A 68 -4.82 -6.79 -7.84
C TRP A 68 -4.62 -8.26 -8.21
N ALA A 69 -5.60 -9.12 -7.95
CA ALA A 69 -5.53 -10.54 -8.30
C ALA A 69 -5.17 -10.72 -9.79
N GLY A 70 -4.18 -11.57 -10.07
CA GLY A 70 -3.67 -11.82 -11.43
C GLY A 70 -2.65 -10.79 -11.93
N LYS A 71 -2.53 -9.61 -11.31
CA LYS A 71 -1.65 -8.54 -11.80
C LYS A 71 -0.19 -8.71 -11.42
N PHE A 72 0.09 -9.47 -10.36
CA PHE A 72 1.45 -9.66 -9.85
C PHE A 72 1.91 -11.12 -9.95
N ASP A 73 1.16 -11.96 -10.64
CA ASP A 73 1.41 -13.40 -10.76
C ASP A 73 2.73 -13.68 -11.50
N ASP A 74 3.20 -12.75 -12.35
CA ASP A 74 4.50 -12.83 -13.01
C ASP A 74 5.68 -12.85 -12.00
N PHE A 75 5.46 -12.40 -10.76
CA PHE A 75 6.45 -12.46 -9.68
C PHE A 75 6.47 -13.78 -8.93
N SER A 76 5.59 -14.73 -9.26
CA SER A 76 5.59 -16.10 -8.70
C SER A 76 6.91 -16.85 -8.92
N CYS A 77 7.71 -16.43 -9.92
CA CYS A 77 9.06 -16.95 -10.14
C CYS A 77 10.11 -16.42 -9.13
N VAL A 78 9.77 -15.37 -8.38
CA VAL A 78 10.66 -14.74 -7.38
C VAL A 78 10.22 -15.07 -5.96
N CYS A 79 8.91 -15.05 -5.68
CA CYS A 79 8.35 -15.29 -4.35
C CYS A 79 6.90 -15.81 -4.44
N GLU A 80 6.35 -16.33 -3.34
CA GLU A 80 4.92 -16.67 -3.27
C GLU A 80 4.07 -15.39 -3.37
N VAL A 81 3.00 -15.39 -4.16
CA VAL A 81 2.09 -14.24 -4.30
C VAL A 81 0.74 -14.60 -3.67
N VAL A 82 0.36 -13.86 -2.63
CA VAL A 82 -0.86 -14.08 -1.86
C VAL A 82 -1.77 -12.85 -1.97
N TYR A 83 -3.03 -13.08 -2.30
CA TYR A 83 -4.06 -12.04 -2.38
C TYR A 83 -5.02 -12.18 -1.21
N PHE A 84 -5.12 -11.15 -0.36
CA PHE A 84 -6.11 -11.11 0.70
C PHE A 84 -7.38 -10.39 0.27
N PRO A 85 -8.56 -10.88 0.67
CA PRO A 85 -9.81 -10.18 0.44
C PRO A 85 -9.79 -8.83 1.15
N ARG A 86 -10.42 -7.80 0.57
CA ARG A 86 -10.59 -6.54 1.29
C ARG A 86 -11.30 -6.76 2.62
N THR A 87 -10.84 -6.08 3.66
CA THR A 87 -11.60 -5.99 4.91
C THR A 87 -12.93 -5.28 4.62
N PRO A 88 -14.09 -5.93 4.83
CA PRO A 88 -15.37 -5.27 4.67
C PRO A 88 -15.43 -4.06 5.61
N SER A 89 -15.96 -2.93 5.12
CA SER A 89 -16.30 -1.75 5.93
C SER A 89 -15.16 -0.81 6.37
N VAL A 90 -13.91 -0.95 5.89
CA VAL A 90 -12.84 0.04 6.12
C VAL A 90 -12.28 0.54 4.78
N SER A 91 -12.55 1.80 4.42
CA SER A 91 -11.93 2.46 3.26
C SER A 91 -11.69 3.94 3.50
N THR A 92 -10.58 4.47 2.97
CA THR A 92 -10.25 5.90 3.04
C THR A 92 -11.36 6.76 2.41
N THR A 93 -11.97 6.29 1.32
CA THR A 93 -13.12 6.96 0.68
C THR A 93 -14.30 7.05 1.65
N GLY A 94 -14.66 5.96 2.32
CA GLY A 94 -15.75 5.96 3.30
C GLY A 94 -15.48 6.88 4.49
N ILE A 95 -14.25 6.90 5.01
CA ILE A 95 -13.87 7.84 6.09
C ILE A 95 -13.98 9.30 5.61
N ILE A 96 -13.49 9.60 4.40
CA ILE A 96 -13.59 10.94 3.81
C ILE A 96 -15.06 11.36 3.62
N GLU A 97 -15.92 10.46 3.15
CA GLU A 97 -17.36 10.72 2.99
C GLU A 97 -18.04 10.99 4.34
N VAL A 98 -17.73 10.22 5.38
CA VAL A 98 -18.25 10.46 6.74
C VAL A 98 -17.80 11.82 7.28
N ILE A 99 -16.55 12.21 7.06
CA ILE A 99 -16.02 13.52 7.46
C ILE A 99 -16.70 14.65 6.67
N ARG A 100 -16.84 14.50 5.35
CA ARG A 100 -17.50 15.50 4.49
C ARG A 100 -19.00 15.64 4.78
N GLY A 101 -19.66 14.54 5.10
CA GLY A 101 -21.08 14.49 5.47
C GLY A 101 -21.39 15.09 6.84
N LYS A 102 -20.39 15.33 7.70
CA LYS A 102 -20.53 16.04 8.99
C LYS A 102 -20.50 17.58 8.87
N SER A 103 -20.90 18.12 7.72
CA SER A 103 -21.10 19.56 7.54
C SER A 103 -22.56 19.95 7.86
N ALA A 104 -22.98 19.82 9.12
CA ALA A 104 -24.22 20.36 9.73
C ALA A 104 -24.16 19.96 11.22
N THR A 105 -24.32 20.78 12.26
CA THR A 105 -24.93 22.11 12.44
C THR A 105 -24.37 22.62 13.78
N TYR A 106 -23.98 23.90 13.90
CA TYR A 106 -23.90 24.59 15.20
C TYR A 106 -25.09 25.54 15.30
#